data_AF-A0A950Y8L7-F1
#
_entry.id   AF-A0A950Y8L7-F1
#
_cell.length_a   1.000
_cell.length_b   1.000
_cell.length_c   1.000
_cell.angle_alpha   90.00
_cell.angle_beta   90.00
_cell.angle_gamma   90.00
#
_symmetry.space_group_name_H-M   'P 1'
#
loop_
_entity.id
_entity.type
_entity.pdbx_description
1 polymer ?
#
loop_
_entity_poly.entity_id
_entity_poly.type
_entity_poly.pdbx_seq_one_letter_code
_entity_poly.pdbx_strand_id
1 'polypeptide(L)' 'MTRYLLDTNVPSEFSRDRPEQRVVEWLKAQPESSLFLSAITIGEIRKGLVVMPPAAAARNWKLGSKPIS' A
#
# COMPACT_ATOMS: atom_id res chain seq x y z
N MET A 1 -13.70 -17.97 11.20
CA MET A 1 -13.10 -17.07 10.19
C MET A 1 -12.06 -16.20 10.86
N THR A 2 -10.86 -16.12 10.29
CA THR A 2 -9.75 -15.28 10.78
C THR A 2 -9.84 -13.89 10.16
N ARG A 3 -9.53 -12.84 10.92
CA ARG A 3 -9.45 -11.45 10.46
C ARG A 3 -8.04 -10.93 10.73
N TYR A 4 -7.53 -10.10 9.83
CA TYR A 4 -6.16 -9.58 9.88
C TYR A 4 -6.18 -8.06 9.96
N LEU A 5 -5.43 -7.50 10.92
CA LEU A 5 -5.11 -6.09 10.96
C LEU A 5 -3.74 -5.91 10.32
N LEU A 6 -3.69 -5.21 9.19
CA LEU A 6 -2.48 -4.94 8.44
C LEU A 6 -1.71 -3.81 9.12
N ASP A 7 -0.41 -4.04 9.32
CA ASP A 7 0.55 -3.03 9.73
C ASP A 7 1.07 -2.26 8.51
N THR A 8 1.76 -1.14 8.71
CA THR A 8 2.27 -0.24 7.67
C THR A 8 3.22 -0.95 6.68
N ASN A 9 3.88 -2.02 7.11
CA ASN A 9 4.79 -2.82 6.26
C ASN A 9 4.08 -3.46 5.06
N VAL A 10 2.86 -3.99 5.21
CA VAL A 10 2.14 -4.72 4.16
C VAL A 10 1.69 -3.77 3.03
N PRO A 11 1.04 -2.62 3.29
CA PRO A 11 0.79 -1.61 2.27
C PRO A 11 2.07 -1.03 1.66
N SER A 12 3.15 -0.94 2.43
CA SER A 12 4.43 -0.40 1.93
C SER A 12 5.08 -1.30 0.89
N GLU A 13 4.85 -2.62 0.92
CA GLU A 13 5.35 -3.55 -0.11
C GLU A 13 4.86 -3.16 -1.52
N PHE A 14 3.63 -2.65 -1.65
CA PHE A 14 3.09 -2.21 -2.95
C PHE A 14 3.76 -0.98 -3.52
N SER A 15 4.51 -0.24 -2.70
CA SER A 15 5.26 0.94 -3.14
C SER A 15 6.71 0.62 -3.53
N ARG A 16 7.15 -0.64 -3.39
CA ARG A 16 8.51 -1.08 -3.72
C ARG A 16 8.62 -1.50 -5.19
N ASP A 17 9.77 -1.21 -5.81
CA ASP A 17 10.07 -1.65 -7.19
C ASP A 17 10.06 -3.18 -7.35
N ARG A 18 10.37 -3.90 -6.27
CA ARG A 18 10.39 -5.37 -6.21
C ARG A 18 9.71 -5.83 -4.91
N PRO A 19 8.38 -6.02 -4.91
CA PRO A 19 7.66 -6.52 -3.75
C PRO A 19 8.04 -7.97 -3.44
N GLU A 20 7.92 -8.36 -2.17
CA GLU A 20 8.09 -9.76 -1.78
C GLU A 20 6.88 -10.60 -2.25
N GLN A 21 7.16 -11.64 -3.03
CA GLN A 21 6.13 -12.38 -3.77
C GLN A 21 5.17 -13.15 -2.85
N ARG A 22 5.64 -13.68 -1.72
CA ARG A 22 4.81 -14.40 -0.76
C ARG A 22 3.81 -13.47 -0.07
N VAL A 23 4.17 -12.22 0.21
CA VAL A 23 3.24 -11.21 0.74
C VAL A 23 2.12 -10.92 -0.26
N VAL A 24 2.48 -10.78 -1.54
CA VAL A 24 1.50 -10.55 -2.62
C VAL A 24 0.56 -11.74 -2.77
N GLU A 25 1.08 -12.95 -2.78
CA GLU A 25 0.30 -14.18 -2.89
C GLU A 25 -0.61 -14.39 -1.67
N TRP A 26 -0.11 -14.13 -0.46
CA TRP A 26 -0.89 -14.22 0.77
C TRP A 26 -2.07 -13.26 0.77
N LEU A 27 -1.85 -12.00 0.38
CA LEU A 27 -2.92 -10.99 0.29
C LEU A 27 -4.00 -11.39 -0.72
N LYS A 28 -3.61 -11.88 -1.90
CA LYS A 28 -4.55 -12.34 -2.93
C LYS A 28 -5.41 -13.52 -2.48
N ALA A 29 -4.93 -14.30 -1.52
CA ALA A 29 -5.67 -15.44 -0.97
C ALA A 29 -6.68 -15.05 0.12
N GLN A 30 -6.64 -13.81 0.64
CA GLN A 30 -7.56 -13.38 1.69
C GLN A 30 -8.81 -12.70 1.10
N PRO A 31 -10.01 -12.95 1.66
CA PRO A 31 -11.19 -12.13 1.36
C PRO A 31 -10.94 -10.68 1.77
N GLU A 32 -11.26 -9.71 0.92
CA GLU A 32 -11.07 -8.28 1.22
C GLU A 32 -11.74 -7.85 2.53
N SER A 33 -12.94 -8.38 2.82
CA SER A 33 -13.69 -8.09 4.05
C SER A 33 -13.05 -8.63 5.33
N SER A 34 -11.98 -9.43 5.25
CA SER A 34 -11.22 -9.92 6.41
C SER A 34 -9.94 -9.13 6.66
N LEU A 35 -9.59 -8.18 5.78
CA LEU A 35 -8.41 -7.33 5.87
C LEU A 35 -8.79 -5.95 6.40
N PHE A 36 -8.11 -5.51 7.46
CA PHE A 36 -8.35 -4.22 8.11
C PHE A 36 -7.05 -3.41 8.14
N LEU A 37 -7.16 -2.08 8.15
CA LEU A 37 -6.03 -1.18 8.31
C LEU A 37 -6.28 -0.28 9.52
N SER A 38 -5.24 -0.05 10.33
CA SER A 38 -5.35 0.86 11.47
C SER A 38 -5.49 2.32 11.01
N ALA A 39 -6.31 3.11 11.72
CA ALA A 39 -6.37 4.56 11.54
C ALA A 39 -5.00 5.22 11.78
N ILE A 40 -4.16 4.61 12.63
CA ILE A 40 -2.78 5.07 12.87
C ILE A 40 -1.93 4.89 11.61
N THR A 41 -1.96 3.71 10.98
CA THR A 41 -1.27 3.44 9.72
C THR A 41 -1.70 4.39 8.60
N ILE A 42 -3.00 4.71 8.51
CA ILE A 42 -3.50 5.72 7.56
C ILE A 42 -2.89 7.10 7.85
N GLY A 43 -2.79 7.48 9.13
CA GLY A 43 -2.16 8.73 9.56
C GLY A 43 -0.68 8.81 9.20
N GLU A 44 0.07 7.72 9.38
CA GLU A 44 1.49 7.63 9.02
C GLU A 44 1.72 7.77 7.52
N ILE A 45 0.93 7.08 6.68
CA ILE A 45 1.02 7.18 5.22
C ILE A 45 0.73 8.63 4.79
N ARG A 46 -0.33 9.25 5.32
CA ARG A 46 -0.65 10.65 5.01
C ARG A 46 0.46 11.60 5.43
N LYS A 47 1.02 11.42 6.63
CA LYS A 47 2.16 12.22 7.10
C LYS A 47 3.38 12.03 6.21
N GLY A 48 3.69 10.80 5.80
CA GLY A 48 4.79 10.50 4.88
C GLY A 48 4.62 11.17 3.50
N LEU A 49 3.39 11.21 2.97
CA LEU A 49 3.07 11.94 1.75
C LEU A 49 3.23 13.46 1.89
N VAL A 50 2.90 14.02 3.05
CA VAL A 50 3.05 15.47 3.34
C VAL A 50 4.52 15.88 3.51
N VAL A 51 5.37 14.98 3.99
CA VAL A 51 6.79 15.24 4.27
C VAL A 51 7.69 15.01 3.04
N MET A 52 7.22 14.28 2.01
CA MET A 52 8.01 14.07 0.78
C MET A 52 8.01 15.31 -0.14
N PRO A 53 9.17 15.72 -0.70
CA PRO A 53 9.23 16.74 -1.75
C PRO A 53 8.37 16.34 -2.96
N PRO A 54 7.68 17.29 -3.64
CA PRO A 54 6.79 17.00 -4.77
C PRO A 54 7.42 16.13 -5.87
N ALA A 55 8.73 16.26 -6.07
CA ALA A 55 9.50 15.50 -7.06
C ALA A 55 9.63 14.00 -6.74
N ALA A 56 9.55 13.58 -5.47
CA ALA A 56 9.59 12.17 -5.08
C ALA A 56 8.19 11.52 -5.17
N ALA A 57 7.15 12.24 -4.71
CA ALA A 57 5.76 11.78 -4.78
C ALA A 57 5.28 11.63 -6.24
N ALA A 58 5.66 12.54 -7.14
CA ALA A 58 5.26 12.50 -8.54
C ALA A 58 5.95 11.41 -9.36
N ARG A 59 7.14 10.92 -8.96
CA ARG A 59 7.87 9.90 -9.70
C ARG A 59 7.26 8.50 -9.56
N ASN A 60 6.70 8.16 -8.39
CA ASN A 60 6.03 6.87 -8.17
C ASN A 60 4.59 6.83 -8.70
N TRP A 61 3.88 7.94 -8.75
CA TRP A 61 2.47 7.97 -9.21
C TRP A 61 2.30 7.84 -10.73
N LYS A 62 3.31 8.27 -11.51
CA LYS A 62 3.26 8.26 -12.98
C LYS A 62 3.36 6.87 -13.63
N LEU A 63 3.63 5.82 -12.85
CA LEU A 63 3.72 4.44 -13.37
C LEU A 63 2.35 3.71 -13.41
N GLY A 64 1.31 4.24 -12.76
CA GLY A 64 -0.01 3.60 -12.65
C GLY A 64 -1.15 4.27 -13.44
N SER A 65 -0.90 5.38 -14.12
CA SER A 65 -1.94 6.16 -14.80
C SER A 65 -1.86 6.00 -16.33
N LYS A 66 -2.27 4.82 -16.83
CA LYS A 66 -2.84 4.78 -18.20
C LYS A 66 -4.27 5.30 -18.11
N PRO A 67 -4.66 6.32 -18.90
CA PRO A 67 -6.06 6.69 -19.02
C PRO A 67 -6.80 5.52 -19.67
N ILE A 68 -7.87 5.08 -19.01
CA ILE A 68 -8.85 4.17 -19.59
C ILE A 68 -9.47 4.93 -20.77
N SER A 69 -9.13 4.50 -21.98
CA SER A 69 -9.82 4.87 -23.21
C SER A 69 -10.80 3.76 -23.54
#